data_AF-A0A2K6G9Z7-F1
#
_entry.id   AF-A0A2K6G9Z7-F1
#
_cell.length_a   1.000
_cell.length_b   1.000
_cell.length_c   1.000
_cell.angle_alpha   90.00
_cell.angle_beta   90.00
_cell.angle_gamma   90.00
#
_symmetry.space_group_name_H-M   'P 1'
#
loop_
_entity.id
_entity.type
_entity.pdbx_description
1 polymer ?
#
loop_
_entity_poly.entity_id
_entity_poly.type
_entity_poly.pdbx_seq_one_letter_code
_entity_poly.pdbx_strand_id
1 'polypeptide(L)'
;MEPQKEARTICEPLVGPPGASRSQTLNEEEQREGGAAPAAAALDAEADGASADGLWELPVEPAERRPECSRCSRPQKVCLCPFLPAHPLHVSTHLYVIQHPAEENKVLRTVPLLAACLPRDKCKVKIGRRFSEER
;
A
#
# COMPACT_ATOMS: atom_id res chain seq x y z
N MET A 1 -21.07 -9.37 -54.45
CA MET A 1 -22.49 -9.03 -54.25
C MET A 1 -22.75 -9.05 -52.76
N GLU A 2 -23.13 -7.88 -52.26
CA GLU A 2 -23.56 -7.53 -50.90
C GLU A 2 -24.87 -8.26 -50.49
N PRO A 3 -25.35 -8.25 -49.21
CA PRO A 3 -25.25 -7.09 -48.31
C PRO A 3 -25.07 -7.30 -46.80
N GLN A 4 -24.88 -6.12 -46.22
CA GLN A 4 -24.60 -5.68 -44.86
C GLN A 4 -25.73 -6.00 -43.86
N LYS A 5 -25.38 -6.09 -42.58
CA LYS A 5 -26.28 -5.61 -41.51
C LYS A 5 -25.49 -5.01 -40.35
N GLU A 6 -25.69 -3.71 -40.19
CA GLU A 6 -25.35 -2.87 -39.05
C GLU A 6 -25.95 -3.36 -37.73
N ALA A 7 -25.23 -3.11 -36.64
CA ALA A 7 -25.83 -2.68 -35.37
C ALA A 7 -24.86 -1.72 -34.66
N ARG A 8 -25.18 -0.43 -34.77
CA ARG A 8 -24.76 0.67 -33.89
C ARG A 8 -25.52 0.50 -32.56
N THR A 9 -25.00 0.75 -31.36
CA THR A 9 -24.91 2.04 -30.62
C THR A 9 -24.84 1.55 -29.15
N ILE A 10 -24.05 2.07 -28.21
CA ILE A 10 -24.35 3.27 -27.40
C ILE A 10 -23.09 3.52 -26.53
N CYS A 11 -22.55 4.73 -26.63
CA CYS A 11 -21.72 5.34 -25.60
C CYS A 11 -22.63 6.01 -24.57
N GLU A 12 -22.36 5.82 -23.28
CA GLU A 12 -22.94 6.63 -22.21
C GLU A 12 -21.85 7.14 -21.24
N PRO A 13 -22.10 8.27 -20.57
CA PRO A 13 -21.06 9.24 -20.24
C PRO A 13 -20.53 9.14 -18.81
N LEU A 14 -19.39 9.81 -18.66
CA LEU A 14 -18.58 10.02 -17.48
C LEU A 14 -19.35 10.70 -16.31
N VAL A 15 -19.15 10.19 -15.10
CA VAL A 15 -19.25 10.98 -13.86
C VAL A 15 -17.96 10.76 -13.06
N GLY A 16 -17.11 11.78 -13.03
CA GLY A 16 -15.98 11.88 -12.10
C GLY A 16 -16.41 12.67 -10.85
N PRO A 17 -15.86 12.39 -9.66
CA PRO A 17 -16.09 13.22 -8.49
C PRO A 17 -15.13 14.42 -8.48
N PRO A 18 -15.58 15.62 -8.07
CA PRO A 18 -14.74 16.80 -7.95
C PRO A 18 -14.04 16.90 -6.59
N GLY A 19 -12.86 17.51 -6.61
CA GLY A 19 -12.64 18.75 -5.86
C GLY A 19 -12.33 18.64 -4.37
N ALA A 20 -11.06 18.89 -4.04
CA ALA A 20 -10.58 19.25 -2.73
C ALA A 20 -11.35 20.44 -2.10
N SER A 21 -11.52 20.41 -0.78
CA SER A 21 -11.79 21.61 0.02
C SER A 21 -10.84 21.70 1.21
N ARG A 22 -10.19 22.86 1.28
CA ARG A 22 -9.40 23.41 2.38
C ARG A 22 -10.33 24.06 3.42
N SER A 23 -9.71 24.51 4.53
CA SER A 23 -10.17 25.41 5.62
C SER A 23 -10.30 24.64 6.94
N GLN A 24 -9.35 24.67 7.91
CA GLN A 24 -8.90 25.77 8.78
C GLN A 24 -10.03 26.56 9.45
N THR A 25 -10.12 26.46 10.79
CA THR A 25 -10.17 27.51 11.84
C THR A 25 -10.60 26.83 13.15
N LEU A 26 -9.73 26.76 14.16
CA LEU A 26 -9.67 27.68 15.32
C LEU A 26 -11.01 27.75 16.07
N ASN A 27 -11.03 27.22 17.29
CA ASN A 27 -11.78 27.83 18.38
C ASN A 27 -10.96 27.73 19.67
N GLU A 28 -10.74 28.91 20.21
CA GLU A 28 -10.14 29.22 21.49
C GLU A 28 -11.12 28.86 22.61
N GLU A 29 -10.62 28.33 23.72
CA GLU A 29 -11.21 28.64 25.03
C GLU A 29 -10.06 28.66 26.05
N GLU A 30 -9.56 29.88 26.27
CA GLU A 30 -8.71 30.27 27.39
C GLU A 30 -9.60 30.33 28.64
N GLN A 31 -9.33 29.50 29.64
CA GLN A 31 -9.82 29.76 30.99
C GLN A 31 -8.68 29.69 31.99
N ARG A 32 -8.23 30.89 32.37
CA ARG A 32 -7.38 31.16 33.51
C ARG A 32 -8.17 30.94 34.79
N GLU A 33 -7.59 30.22 35.74
CA GLU A 33 -7.77 30.54 37.16
C GLU A 33 -6.49 30.18 37.92
N GLY A 34 -5.95 31.15 38.64
CA GLY A 34 -4.69 31.03 39.37
C GLY A 34 -4.89 30.63 40.83
N GLY A 35 -3.84 30.09 41.45
CA GLY A 35 -3.74 30.06 42.91
C GLY A 35 -2.78 29.03 43.50
N ALA A 36 -1.70 29.55 44.11
CA ALA A 36 -0.83 28.95 45.12
C ALA A 36 0.24 27.91 44.69
N ALA A 37 1.49 28.37 44.69
CA ALA A 37 2.67 27.54 44.87
C ALA A 37 2.74 26.98 46.31
N PRO A 38 3.54 25.92 46.53
CA PRO A 38 4.65 26.14 47.43
C PRO A 38 6.00 25.56 46.96
N ALA A 39 7.01 26.34 47.36
CA ALA A 39 8.39 26.06 47.74
C ALA A 39 9.10 24.77 47.29
N ALA A 40 10.31 25.03 46.76
CA ALA A 40 11.38 24.12 46.41
C ALA A 40 11.83 23.18 47.54
N ALA A 41 12.20 21.96 47.16
CA ALA A 41 13.20 21.16 47.85
C ALA A 41 14.18 20.60 46.79
N ALA A 42 15.44 20.57 47.20
CA ALA A 42 16.62 20.51 46.37
C ALA A 42 16.94 19.13 45.75
N LEU A 43 17.89 19.22 44.83
CA LEU A 43 18.51 18.25 43.94
C LEU A 43 19.00 16.97 44.64
N ASP A 44 18.88 15.83 43.94
CA ASP A 44 20.00 14.97 43.52
C ASP A 44 19.52 13.50 43.38
N ALA A 45 19.15 13.14 42.16
CA ALA A 45 19.10 11.76 41.70
C ALA A 45 19.37 11.76 40.19
N GLU A 46 20.65 11.79 39.83
CA GLU A 46 21.11 11.38 38.50
C GLU A 46 20.81 9.88 38.35
N ALA A 47 19.56 9.56 38.02
CA ALA A 47 19.19 8.30 37.41
C ALA A 47 19.17 8.52 35.90
N ASP A 48 20.35 8.70 35.32
CA ASP A 48 20.50 8.61 33.87
C ASP A 48 20.27 7.15 33.48
N GLY A 49 19.03 6.92 33.04
CA GLY A 49 18.51 5.61 32.74
C GLY A 49 17.02 5.75 32.56
N ALA A 50 16.59 6.49 31.54
CA ALA A 50 15.21 6.44 31.07
C ALA A 50 14.91 4.98 30.67
N SER A 51 14.45 4.20 31.63
CA SER A 51 14.14 2.79 31.39
C SER A 51 12.95 2.74 30.45
N ALA A 52 13.13 2.04 29.33
CA ALA A 52 12.07 1.77 28.37
C ALA A 52 11.14 0.64 28.83
N ASP A 53 11.31 0.13 30.05
CA ASP A 53 10.41 -0.85 30.67
C ASP A 53 8.99 -0.27 30.71
N GLY A 54 8.04 -0.96 30.08
CA GLY A 54 6.62 -0.57 30.01
C GLY A 54 6.19 0.16 28.74
N LEU A 55 7.12 0.57 27.86
CA LEU A 55 6.74 1.22 26.59
C LEU A 55 5.92 0.30 25.66
N TRP A 56 6.05 -1.02 25.82
CA TRP A 56 5.30 -2.03 25.06
C TRP A 56 3.89 -2.29 25.60
N GLU A 57 3.56 -1.80 26.79
CA GLU A 57 2.24 -1.95 27.44
C GLU A 57 1.27 -0.83 27.04
N LEU A 58 1.74 0.19 26.31
CA LEU A 58 0.90 1.28 25.83
C LEU A 58 -0.20 0.76 24.91
N PRO A 59 -1.46 1.20 25.09
CA PRO A 59 -2.56 0.81 24.22
C PRO A 59 -2.25 1.14 22.77
N VAL A 60 -2.30 0.13 21.90
CA VAL A 60 -2.23 0.34 20.45
C VAL A 60 -3.62 0.70 19.97
N GLU A 61 -3.80 1.97 19.58
CA GLU A 61 -5.03 2.41 18.93
C GLU A 61 -5.32 1.54 17.70
N PRO A 62 -6.51 0.90 17.62
CA PRO A 62 -6.89 0.11 16.46
C PRO A 62 -6.94 0.99 15.22
N ALA A 63 -5.96 0.85 14.34
CA ALA A 63 -5.93 1.54 13.05
C ALA A 63 -6.49 0.64 11.95
N GLU A 64 -7.38 1.17 11.12
CA GLU A 64 -7.83 0.46 9.92
C GLU A 64 -6.65 0.19 8.99
N ARG A 65 -6.59 -1.04 8.45
CA ARG A 65 -5.58 -1.37 7.46
C ARG A 65 -5.78 -0.54 6.20
N ARG A 66 -4.68 0.03 5.69
CA ARG A 66 -4.69 0.74 4.42
C ARG A 66 -5.22 -0.17 3.31
N PRO A 67 -6.10 0.31 2.41
CA PRO A 67 -6.60 -0.51 1.33
C PRO A 67 -5.48 -0.94 0.37
N GLU A 68 -5.53 -2.19 -0.08
CA GLU A 68 -4.55 -2.82 -0.95
C GLU A 68 -5.13 -3.07 -2.36
N CYS A 69 -4.26 -3.10 -3.36
CA CYS A 69 -4.63 -3.39 -4.73
C CYS A 69 -4.90 -4.89 -4.94
N SER A 70 -6.04 -5.25 -5.52
CA SER A 70 -6.40 -6.65 -5.82
C SER A 70 -5.47 -7.34 -6.83
N ARG A 71 -4.73 -6.58 -7.66
CA ARG A 71 -3.81 -7.14 -8.66
C ARG A 71 -2.41 -7.43 -8.12
N CYS A 72 -1.83 -6.52 -7.34
CA CYS A 72 -0.43 -6.61 -6.89
C CYS A 72 -0.23 -6.57 -5.37
N SER A 73 -1.31 -6.46 -4.59
CA SER A 73 -1.31 -6.36 -3.12
C SER A 73 -0.50 -5.20 -2.55
N ARG A 74 -0.07 -4.23 -3.38
CA ARG A 74 0.50 -2.99 -2.87
C ARG A 74 -0.59 -2.08 -2.32
N PRO A 75 -0.28 -1.25 -1.32
CA PRO A 75 -1.24 -0.25 -0.86
C PRO A 75 -1.63 0.70 -1.99
N GLN A 76 -2.92 1.07 -2.06
CA GLN A 76 -3.49 1.82 -3.19
C GLN A 76 -2.71 3.11 -3.53
N LYS A 77 -2.31 3.88 -2.51
CA LYS A 77 -1.59 5.16 -2.68
C LYS A 77 -0.24 5.05 -3.43
N VAL A 78 0.39 3.87 -3.43
CA VAL A 78 1.72 3.63 -4.04
C VAL A 78 1.67 2.52 -5.09
N CYS A 79 0.46 2.19 -5.54
CA CYS A 79 0.25 1.14 -6.51
C CYS A 79 0.69 1.59 -7.90
N LEU A 80 1.42 0.72 -8.61
CA LEU A 80 1.86 0.98 -9.98
C LEU A 80 0.91 0.40 -11.03
N CYS A 81 -0.08 -0.42 -10.64
CA CYS A 81 -1.02 -1.03 -11.58
C CYS A 81 -1.79 -0.06 -12.49
N PRO A 82 -2.15 1.17 -12.06
CA PRO A 82 -2.80 2.15 -12.95
C PRO A 82 -1.96 2.55 -14.16
N PHE A 83 -0.64 2.39 -14.10
CA PHE A 83 0.29 2.76 -15.17
C PHE A 83 0.75 1.56 -16.00
N LEU A 84 0.30 0.35 -15.67
CA LEU A 84 0.58 -0.85 -16.47
C LEU A 84 -0.34 -0.89 -17.70
N PRO A 85 0.05 -1.63 -18.75
CA PRO A 85 -0.82 -1.87 -19.90
C PRO A 85 -2.20 -2.38 -19.49
N ALA A 86 -3.25 -1.82 -20.10
CA ALA A 86 -4.64 -2.23 -19.85
C ALA A 86 -4.88 -3.70 -20.26
N HIS A 87 -4.20 -4.16 -21.32
CA HIS A 87 -4.25 -5.53 -21.83
C HIS A 87 -2.89 -6.20 -21.72
N PRO A 88 -2.82 -7.52 -21.43
CA PRO A 88 -1.56 -8.25 -21.42
C PRO A 88 -0.81 -8.17 -22.75
N LEU A 89 0.51 -8.06 -22.67
CA LEU A 89 1.40 -8.00 -23.83
C LEU A 89 1.54 -9.39 -24.44
N HIS A 90 1.21 -9.53 -25.73
CA HIS A 90 1.42 -10.78 -26.45
C HIS A 90 2.92 -11.01 -26.67
N VAL A 91 3.44 -12.11 -26.11
CA VAL A 91 4.82 -12.54 -26.26
C VAL A 91 4.88 -13.95 -26.83
N SER A 92 5.83 -14.20 -27.73
CA SER A 92 6.08 -15.53 -28.28
C SER A 92 6.85 -16.43 -27.30
N THR A 93 7.62 -15.83 -26.39
CA THR A 93 8.50 -16.49 -25.44
C THR A 93 7.79 -16.89 -24.15
N HIS A 94 8.32 -17.93 -23.48
CA HIS A 94 7.91 -18.33 -22.14
C HIS A 94 8.92 -17.80 -21.11
N LEU A 95 8.42 -17.18 -20.06
CA LEU A 95 9.22 -16.49 -19.06
C LEU A 95 9.12 -17.24 -17.73
N TYR A 96 10.27 -17.71 -17.24
CA TYR A 96 10.39 -18.41 -15.97
C TYR A 96 11.11 -17.51 -14.97
N VAL A 97 10.42 -17.17 -13.87
CA VAL A 97 10.96 -16.35 -12.80
C VAL A 97 11.29 -17.25 -11.62
N ILE A 98 12.57 -17.31 -11.28
CA ILE A 98 13.04 -18.01 -10.09
C ILE A 98 13.07 -17.01 -8.93
N GLN A 99 12.21 -17.22 -7.94
CA GLN A 99 12.04 -16.28 -6.83
C GLN A 99 12.48 -16.93 -5.50
N HIS A 100 13.35 -16.25 -4.75
CA HIS A 100 13.70 -16.68 -3.40
C HIS A 100 12.52 -16.44 -2.43
N PRO A 101 12.25 -17.29 -1.42
CA PRO A 101 11.11 -17.11 -0.50
C PRO A 101 11.13 -15.79 0.25
N ALA A 102 12.32 -15.27 0.60
CA ALA A 102 12.44 -13.96 1.25
C ALA A 102 12.02 -12.79 0.33
N GLU A 103 12.02 -12.98 -0.99
CA GLU A 103 11.53 -11.99 -1.94
C GLU A 103 10.02 -12.06 -2.13
N GLU A 104 9.34 -13.12 -1.67
CA GLU A 104 7.90 -13.27 -1.82
C GLU A 104 7.14 -12.27 -0.96
N ASN A 105 7.63 -11.84 0.19
CA ASN A 105 6.87 -10.94 1.06
C ASN A 105 7.36 -9.49 1.05
N LYS A 106 8.30 -9.15 0.15
CA LYS A 106 8.74 -7.76 0.04
C LYS A 106 7.62 -6.85 -0.48
N VAL A 107 7.56 -5.65 0.09
CA VAL A 107 6.55 -4.64 -0.27
C VAL A 107 6.73 -4.16 -1.72
N LEU A 108 7.98 -4.08 -2.19
CA LEU A 108 8.34 -3.53 -3.51
C LEU A 108 8.56 -4.61 -4.58
N ARG A 109 7.82 -5.72 -4.53
CA ARG A 109 7.93 -6.78 -5.54
C ARG A 109 7.55 -6.29 -6.94
N THR A 110 8.31 -6.74 -7.92
CA THR A 110 8.10 -6.48 -9.35
C THR A 110 7.48 -7.69 -10.05
N VAL A 111 7.68 -8.90 -9.53
CA VAL A 111 7.16 -10.15 -10.11
C VAL A 111 5.63 -10.13 -10.28
N PRO A 112 4.81 -9.71 -9.31
CA PRO A 112 3.36 -9.61 -9.50
C PRO A 112 2.97 -8.59 -10.59
N LEU A 113 3.71 -7.49 -10.72
CA LEU A 113 3.47 -6.48 -11.74
C LEU A 113 3.78 -7.02 -13.14
N LEU A 114 4.91 -7.71 -13.29
CA LEU A 114 5.30 -8.36 -14.53
C LEU A 114 4.30 -9.44 -14.94
N ALA A 115 3.93 -10.33 -14.00
CA ALA A 115 2.95 -11.39 -14.23
C ALA A 115 1.57 -10.82 -14.63
N ALA A 116 1.18 -9.66 -14.09
CA ALA A 116 -0.06 -8.97 -14.44
C ALA A 116 -0.05 -8.36 -15.85
N CYS A 117 1.12 -8.19 -16.48
CA CYS A 117 1.29 -7.64 -17.82
C CYS A 117 1.45 -8.71 -18.91
N LEU A 118 1.53 -9.98 -18.54
CA LEU A 118 1.76 -11.09 -19.46
C LEU A 118 0.57 -12.06 -19.44
N PRO A 119 0.35 -12.83 -20.52
CA PRO A 119 -0.60 -13.93 -20.51
C PRO A 119 -0.27 -14.96 -19.42
N ARG A 120 -1.31 -15.53 -18.78
CA ARG A 120 -1.17 -16.45 -17.63
C ARG A 120 -0.41 -17.75 -17.95
N ASP A 121 -0.39 -18.13 -19.21
CA ASP A 121 0.35 -19.28 -19.74
C ASP A 121 1.83 -18.96 -19.96
N LYS A 122 2.19 -17.70 -20.20
CA LYS A 122 3.55 -17.28 -20.59
C LYS A 122 4.47 -16.91 -19.43
N CYS A 123 3.96 -16.62 -18.24
CA CYS A 123 4.78 -16.28 -17.08
C CYS A 123 4.62 -17.33 -15.97
N LYS A 124 5.70 -18.02 -15.61
CA LYS A 124 5.74 -19.02 -14.53
C LYS A 124 6.71 -18.58 -13.45
N VAL A 125 6.21 -18.38 -12.23
CA VAL A 125 7.03 -18.07 -11.07
C VAL A 125 7.27 -19.34 -10.27
N LYS A 126 8.54 -19.65 -9.98
CA LYS A 126 8.96 -20.79 -9.16
C LYS A 126 9.63 -20.24 -7.91
N ILE A 127 9.01 -20.48 -6.75
CA ILE A 127 9.51 -20.01 -5.46
C ILE A 127 10.32 -21.13 -4.80
N GLY A 128 11.53 -20.83 -4.34
CA GLY A 128 12.40 -21.83 -3.74
C GLY A 128 13.76 -21.30 -3.32
N ARG A 129 14.38 -21.97 -2.34
CA ARG A 129 15.77 -21.71 -1.92
C ARG A 129 16.78 -22.47 -2.78
N ARG A 130 16.36 -23.60 -3.35
CA ARG A 130 17.15 -24.50 -4.18
C ARG A 130 16.24 -25.08 -5.26
N PHE A 131 16.79 -25.28 -6.45
CA PHE A 131 16.10 -25.87 -7.59
C PHE A 131 17.03 -26.97 -8.13
N SER A 132 16.69 -28.23 -7.87
CA SER A 132 17.36 -29.40 -8.43
C SER A 132 16.68 -29.83 -9.72
N GLU A 133 17.42 -30.52 -10.59
CA GLU A 133 16.98 -30.93 -11.93
C GLU A 133 15.91 -32.03 -11.92
N GLU A 134 15.70 -32.70 -10.77
CA GLU A 134 14.78 -33.84 -10.62
C GLU A 134 13.28 -33.45 -10.51
N ARG A 135 12.84 -32.35 -11.14
CA ARG A 135 11.43 -31.93 -11.06
C ARG A 135 10.88 -31.16 -12.25
#